data_AF-A0A6B3HTN1-F1
#
_entry.id   AF-A0A6B3HTN1-F1
#
_cell.length_a   1.000
_cell.length_b   1.000
_cell.length_c   1.000
_cell.angle_alpha   90.00
_cell.angle_beta   90.00
_cell.angle_gamma   90.00
#
_symmetry.space_group_name_H-M   'P 1'
#
loop_
_entity.id
_entity.type
_entity.pdbx_description
1 polymer ?
#
loop_
_entity_poly.entity_id
_entity_poly.type
_entity_poly.pdbx_seq_one_letter_code
_entity_poly.pdbx_strand_id
1 'polypeptide(L)'
;EFSHFLDFAATGWVRPDRGGWEEVPYWLRGYTDLAIVTGDAAALATTRRWIDAILATGQSDGFFGPKALRTSLNGGPDFWPFLPLIQALRSWQEYSGDTRIIPFLSRFFRYMNAQGPDAFDTSWIALRWGDGLDSAMWLYNRTGDAFLMDLVDKIHRYGADWGDNLVNPHNVNIAQGFREPAQFA
;
A
#
# COMPACT_ATOMS: atom_id res chain seq x y z
N GLU A 1 4.11 -25.85 7.18
CA GLU A 1 5.27 -24.98 7.44
C GLU A 1 4.75 -23.55 7.64
N PHE A 2 5.20 -22.84 8.67
CA PHE A 2 4.87 -21.42 8.84
C PHE A 2 6.05 -20.61 8.28
N SER A 3 5.77 -19.76 7.28
CA SER A 3 6.79 -18.88 6.70
C SER A 3 7.34 -17.94 7.77
N HIS A 4 8.67 -17.84 7.85
CA HIS A 4 9.35 -16.94 8.79
C HIS A 4 8.99 -15.46 8.57
N PHE A 5 8.58 -15.07 7.35
CA PHE A 5 8.08 -13.73 7.07
C PHE A 5 6.79 -13.41 7.83
N LEU A 6 5.99 -14.43 8.18
CA LEU A 6 4.73 -14.31 8.91
C LEU A 6 4.91 -14.46 10.42
N ASP A 7 6.15 -14.51 10.91
CA ASP A 7 6.39 -14.42 12.35
C ASP A 7 5.97 -13.04 12.85
N PHE A 8 4.77 -13.00 13.42
CA PHE A 8 4.16 -11.82 14.00
C PHE A 8 5.09 -11.14 15.01
N ALA A 9 5.88 -11.91 15.76
CA ALA A 9 6.78 -11.33 16.76
C ALA A 9 8.08 -10.79 16.14
N ALA A 10 8.39 -11.05 14.87
CA ALA A 10 9.67 -10.66 14.27
C ALA A 10 9.55 -9.61 13.15
N THR A 11 8.35 -9.38 12.62
CA THR A 11 8.16 -8.52 11.43
C THR A 11 8.06 -7.02 11.73
N GLY A 12 8.65 -6.23 10.85
CA GLY A 12 8.62 -4.77 10.85
C GLY A 12 7.22 -4.16 10.80
N TRP A 13 6.26 -4.90 10.23
CA TRP A 13 4.87 -4.47 10.08
C TRP A 13 4.10 -4.33 11.38
N VAL A 14 4.57 -4.99 12.45
CA VAL A 14 4.01 -4.81 13.80
C VAL A 14 5.05 -4.37 14.84
N ARG A 15 6.35 -4.44 14.48
CA ARG A 15 7.46 -3.92 15.28
C ARG A 15 8.37 -3.03 14.41
N PRO A 16 8.11 -1.71 14.35
CA PRO A 16 8.79 -0.81 13.39
C PRO A 16 10.33 -0.79 13.43
N ASP A 17 10.95 -1.26 14.52
CA ASP A 17 12.41 -1.43 14.65
C ASP A 17 12.97 -2.62 13.86
N ARG A 18 12.12 -3.50 13.35
CA ARG A 18 12.50 -4.70 12.60
C ARG A 18 12.39 -4.49 11.09
N GLY A 19 13.02 -5.39 10.35
CA GLY A 19 12.91 -5.46 8.90
C GLY A 19 11.55 -6.01 8.46
N GLY A 20 11.17 -5.68 7.23
CA GLY A 20 9.98 -6.18 6.57
C GLY A 20 9.84 -5.52 5.21
N TRP A 21 9.43 -6.29 4.22
CA TRP A 21 9.22 -5.79 2.86
C TRP A 21 7.85 -6.29 2.39
N GLU A 22 7.76 -6.84 1.18
CA GLU A 22 6.49 -7.12 0.50
C GLU A 22 5.77 -8.40 0.95
N GLU A 23 6.43 -9.32 1.66
CA GLU A 23 5.92 -10.67 1.90
C GLU A 23 4.66 -10.69 2.77
N VAL A 24 4.67 -9.95 3.88
CA VAL A 24 3.49 -9.78 4.75
C VAL A 24 2.37 -9.02 4.03
N PRO A 25 2.63 -7.86 3.38
CA PRO A 25 1.64 -7.16 2.58
C PRO A 25 0.93 -8.02 1.53
N TYR A 26 1.68 -8.80 0.74
CA TYR A 26 1.09 -9.68 -0.27
C TYR A 26 0.26 -10.80 0.34
N TRP A 27 0.78 -11.43 1.41
CA TRP A 27 0.02 -12.44 2.14
C TRP A 27 -1.27 -11.84 2.72
N LEU A 28 -1.18 -10.69 3.38
CA LEU A 28 -2.31 -10.07 4.07
C LEU A 28 -3.38 -9.57 3.10
N ARG A 29 -2.99 -9.09 1.90
CA ARG A 29 -3.93 -8.77 0.81
C ARG A 29 -4.83 -9.96 0.49
N GLY A 30 -4.26 -11.11 0.16
CA GLY A 30 -5.04 -12.31 -0.17
C GLY A 30 -5.74 -12.92 1.04
N TYR A 31 -5.08 -12.96 2.20
CA TYR A 31 -5.62 -13.55 3.42
C TYR A 31 -6.84 -12.79 3.96
N THR A 32 -6.81 -11.45 3.87
CA THR A 32 -7.94 -10.60 4.28
C THR A 32 -9.17 -10.90 3.44
N ASP A 33 -9.05 -10.90 2.12
CA ASP A 33 -10.16 -11.18 1.21
C ASP A 33 -10.69 -12.61 1.39
N LEU A 34 -9.79 -13.60 1.56
CA LEU A 34 -10.17 -14.98 1.85
C LEU A 34 -10.98 -15.08 3.16
N ALA A 35 -10.51 -14.45 4.23
CA ALA A 35 -11.19 -14.45 5.52
C ALA A 35 -12.59 -13.84 5.43
N ILE A 36 -12.72 -12.74 4.68
CA ILE A 36 -13.99 -12.05 4.46
C ILE A 36 -14.97 -12.93 3.68
N VAL A 37 -14.55 -13.47 2.53
CA VAL A 37 -15.44 -14.23 1.64
C VAL A 37 -15.87 -15.56 2.27
N THR A 38 -14.99 -16.22 3.03
CA THR A 38 -15.31 -17.49 3.68
C THR A 38 -16.08 -17.32 4.99
N GLY A 39 -15.97 -16.15 5.63
CA GLY A 39 -16.55 -15.90 6.96
C GLY A 39 -15.89 -16.74 8.06
N ASP A 40 -14.72 -17.33 7.83
CA ASP A 40 -14.04 -18.16 8.82
C ASP A 40 -13.63 -17.33 10.04
N ALA A 41 -14.17 -17.68 11.21
CA ALA A 41 -14.00 -16.88 12.42
C ALA A 41 -12.54 -16.78 12.87
N ALA A 42 -11.74 -17.83 12.69
CA ALA A 42 -10.33 -17.83 13.07
C ALA A 42 -9.49 -16.97 12.11
N ALA A 43 -9.80 -17.01 10.82
CA ALA A 43 -9.17 -16.18 9.81
C ALA A 43 -9.52 -14.70 10.01
N LEU A 44 -10.79 -14.38 10.26
CA LEU A 44 -11.23 -13.02 10.57
C LEU A 44 -10.56 -12.46 11.84
N ALA A 45 -10.41 -13.28 12.89
CA ALA A 45 -9.70 -12.89 14.10
C ALA A 45 -8.21 -12.63 13.83
N THR A 46 -7.60 -13.47 12.98
CA THR A 46 -6.20 -13.30 12.57
C THR A 46 -6.01 -12.01 11.76
N THR A 47 -6.88 -11.75 10.78
CA THR A 47 -6.89 -10.51 9.99
C THR A 47 -7.01 -9.28 10.89
N ARG A 48 -7.99 -9.28 11.80
CA ARG A 48 -8.16 -8.19 12.78
C ARG A 48 -6.89 -7.97 13.59
N ARG A 49 -6.28 -9.03 14.12
CA ARG A 49 -5.03 -8.95 14.91
C ARG A 49 -3.89 -8.28 14.13
N TRP A 50 -3.71 -8.64 12.85
CA TRP A 50 -2.69 -8.01 12.00
C TRP A 50 -2.99 -6.54 11.75
N ILE A 51 -4.23 -6.22 11.40
CA ILE A 51 -4.63 -4.84 11.10
C ILE A 51 -4.49 -3.96 12.34
N ASP A 52 -4.97 -4.41 13.50
CA ASP A 52 -4.82 -3.68 14.77
C ASP A 52 -3.36 -3.36 15.07
N ALA A 53 -2.47 -4.34 14.90
CA ALA A 53 -1.05 -4.17 15.16
C ALA A 53 -0.37 -3.25 14.14
N ILE A 54 -0.74 -3.33 12.85
CA ILE A 54 -0.24 -2.42 11.81
C ILE A 54 -0.69 -0.99 12.08
N LEU A 55 -1.98 -0.76 12.40
CA LEU A 55 -2.49 0.57 12.73
C LEU A 55 -1.78 1.18 13.95
N ALA A 56 -1.38 0.35 14.92
CA ALA A 56 -0.62 0.78 16.09
C ALA A 56 0.81 1.25 15.77
N THR A 57 1.34 0.97 14.56
CA THR A 57 2.66 1.45 14.14
C THR A 57 2.68 2.88 13.57
N GLY A 58 1.51 3.52 13.48
CA GLY A 58 1.38 4.89 12.96
C GLY A 58 2.25 5.90 13.71
N GLN A 59 2.89 6.78 12.95
CA GLN A 59 3.77 7.84 13.45
C GLN A 59 3.13 9.22 13.25
N SER A 60 3.64 10.23 13.95
CA SER A 60 3.07 11.58 13.96
C SER A 60 3.12 12.29 12.60
N ASP A 61 4.08 11.93 11.75
CA ASP A 61 4.21 12.45 10.39
C ASP A 61 3.38 11.68 9.34
N GLY A 62 2.63 10.66 9.77
CA GLY A 62 1.77 9.84 8.91
C GLY A 62 2.41 8.56 8.39
N PHE A 63 3.71 8.33 8.57
CA PHE A 63 4.34 7.06 8.22
C PHE A 63 3.89 5.93 9.15
N PHE A 64 4.00 4.67 8.70
CA PHE A 64 3.75 3.50 9.53
C PHE A 64 4.57 2.28 9.05
N GLY A 65 4.64 1.22 9.85
CA GLY A 65 5.35 -0.01 9.49
C GLY A 65 6.88 0.05 9.68
N PRO A 66 7.64 -0.79 8.95
CA PRO A 66 9.08 -0.93 9.13
C PRO A 66 9.83 0.38 8.87
N LYS A 67 10.61 0.87 9.85
CA LYS A 67 11.34 2.15 9.74
C LYS A 67 12.34 2.17 8.59
N ALA A 68 12.94 1.03 8.27
CA ALA A 68 13.92 0.91 7.19
C ALA A 68 13.33 1.31 5.82
N LEU A 69 12.02 1.15 5.61
CA LEU A 69 11.35 1.52 4.36
C LEU A 69 11.30 3.03 4.12
N ARG A 70 11.68 3.87 5.08
CA ARG A 70 11.82 5.32 4.85
C ARG A 70 12.99 5.66 3.95
N THR A 71 13.99 4.78 3.86
CA THR A 71 15.29 5.08 3.21
C THR A 71 15.82 3.92 2.38
N SER A 72 15.07 2.82 2.24
CA SER A 72 15.57 1.59 1.60
C SER A 72 15.68 1.68 0.08
N LEU A 73 15.13 2.72 -0.54
CA LEU A 73 15.15 2.89 -1.98
C LEU A 73 15.94 4.14 -2.35
N ASN A 74 17.21 3.96 -2.71
CA ASN A 74 18.14 5.05 -3.06
C ASN A 74 18.25 6.14 -1.98
N GLY A 75 18.09 5.79 -0.69
CA GLY A 75 18.07 6.74 0.42
C GLY A 75 16.71 7.41 0.66
N GLY A 76 15.73 7.19 -0.23
CA GLY A 76 14.34 7.62 -0.10
C GLY A 76 13.38 6.48 0.29
N PRO A 77 12.08 6.79 0.41
CA PRO A 77 11.08 5.84 0.84
C PRO A 77 10.80 4.78 -0.22
N ASP A 78 10.69 3.53 0.21
CA ASP A 78 10.17 2.43 -0.61
C ASP A 78 8.68 2.25 -0.36
N PHE A 79 7.86 2.80 -1.24
CA PHE A 79 6.41 2.70 -1.14
C PHE A 79 5.84 1.39 -1.68
N TRP A 80 6.65 0.53 -2.32
CA TRP A 80 6.15 -0.65 -3.02
C TRP A 80 5.41 -1.62 -2.09
N PRO A 81 5.96 -1.99 -0.91
CA PRO A 81 5.28 -2.90 0.01
C PRO A 81 3.94 -2.35 0.54
N PHE A 82 3.78 -1.03 0.55
CA PHE A 82 2.56 -0.40 1.05
C PHE A 82 1.38 -0.54 0.09
N LEU A 83 1.62 -0.65 -1.22
CA LEU A 83 0.53 -0.75 -2.20
C LEU A 83 -0.39 -1.96 -1.97
N PRO A 84 0.11 -3.21 -1.88
CA PRO A 84 -0.74 -4.36 -1.54
C PRO A 84 -1.26 -4.30 -0.10
N LEU A 85 -0.50 -3.72 0.85
CA LEU A 85 -0.97 -3.60 2.23
C LEU A 85 -2.19 -2.69 2.36
N ILE A 86 -2.20 -1.57 1.63
CA ILE A 86 -3.34 -0.64 1.64
C ILE A 86 -4.60 -1.32 1.08
N GLN A 87 -4.47 -2.24 0.11
CA GLN A 87 -5.60 -3.03 -0.37
C GLN A 87 -6.20 -3.91 0.72
N ALA A 88 -5.36 -4.61 1.52
CA ALA A 88 -5.86 -5.34 2.69
C ALA A 88 -6.61 -4.42 3.67
N LEU A 89 -6.06 -3.24 3.97
CA LEU A 89 -6.70 -2.28 4.88
C LEU A 89 -8.05 -1.79 4.31
N ARG A 90 -8.13 -1.56 3.00
CA ARG A 90 -9.37 -1.15 2.31
C ARG A 90 -10.42 -2.25 2.36
N SER A 91 -10.09 -3.49 1.97
CA SER A 91 -11.01 -4.63 2.04
C SER A 91 -11.55 -4.82 3.45
N TRP A 92 -10.69 -4.71 4.47
CA TRP A 92 -11.12 -4.79 5.85
C TRP A 92 -11.99 -3.61 6.29
N GLN A 93 -11.67 -2.39 5.86
CA GLN A 93 -12.50 -1.21 6.16
C GLN A 93 -13.91 -1.37 5.61
N GLU A 94 -14.04 -1.82 4.36
CA GLU A 94 -15.33 -2.04 3.70
C GLU A 94 -16.13 -3.17 4.36
N TYR A 95 -15.48 -4.27 4.73
CA TYR A 95 -16.13 -5.38 5.41
C TYR A 95 -16.56 -5.05 6.85
N SER A 96 -15.65 -4.48 7.64
CA SER A 96 -15.83 -4.34 9.09
C SER A 96 -16.38 -2.99 9.53
N GLY A 97 -16.34 -1.97 8.67
CA GLY A 97 -16.68 -0.60 9.03
C GLY A 97 -15.65 0.08 9.94
N ASP A 98 -14.42 -0.42 10.02
CA ASP A 98 -13.38 0.11 10.91
C ASP A 98 -13.02 1.57 10.60
N THR A 99 -13.59 2.47 11.40
CA THR A 99 -13.48 3.93 11.21
C THR A 99 -12.07 4.47 11.42
N ARG A 100 -11.14 3.69 11.97
CA ARG A 100 -9.74 4.10 12.18
C ARG A 100 -8.96 4.16 10.86
N ILE A 101 -9.36 3.38 9.86
CA ILE A 101 -8.57 3.17 8.64
C ILE A 101 -8.59 4.40 7.72
N ILE A 102 -9.74 5.04 7.54
CA ILE A 102 -9.87 6.24 6.69
C ILE A 102 -8.91 7.36 7.14
N PRO A 103 -8.92 7.82 8.41
CA PRO A 103 -7.98 8.85 8.85
C PRO A 103 -6.53 8.36 8.89
N PHE A 104 -6.29 7.05 9.11
CA PHE A 104 -4.95 6.48 9.05
C PHE A 104 -4.35 6.55 7.64
N LEU A 105 -5.11 6.13 6.62
CA LEU A 105 -4.69 6.21 5.21
C LEU A 105 -4.58 7.66 4.74
N SER A 106 -5.46 8.57 5.17
CA SER A 106 -5.33 10.01 4.83
C SER A 106 -4.00 10.57 5.33
N ARG A 107 -3.57 10.26 6.55
CA ARG A 107 -2.24 10.68 7.06
C ARG A 107 -1.09 10.07 6.25
N PHE A 108 -1.17 8.79 5.92
CA PHE A 108 -0.12 8.14 5.12
C PHE A 108 -0.02 8.69 3.70
N PHE A 109 -1.15 8.94 3.04
CA PHE A 109 -1.12 9.56 1.71
C PHE A 109 -0.66 11.02 1.76
N ARG A 110 -0.90 11.76 2.86
CA ARG A 110 -0.25 13.08 3.06
C ARG A 110 1.26 12.94 3.18
N TYR A 111 1.75 11.95 3.92
CA TYR A 111 3.18 11.64 3.99
C TYR A 111 3.76 11.33 2.61
N MET A 112 3.08 10.49 1.82
CA MET A 112 3.48 10.15 0.45
C MET A 112 3.48 11.38 -0.46
N ASN A 113 2.42 12.19 -0.41
CA ASN A 113 2.31 13.41 -1.22
C ASN A 113 3.35 14.47 -0.82
N ALA A 114 3.89 14.45 0.40
CA ALA A 114 4.96 15.35 0.79
C ALA A 114 6.34 15.00 0.18
N GLN A 115 6.49 13.80 -0.41
CA GLN A 115 7.77 13.36 -0.99
C GLN A 115 8.05 14.02 -2.36
N GLY A 116 9.34 14.08 -2.69
CA GLY A 116 9.85 14.57 -3.97
C GLY A 116 9.71 13.56 -5.11
N PRO A 117 10.06 13.97 -6.35
CA PRO A 117 9.96 13.14 -7.56
C PRO A 117 10.64 11.77 -7.42
N ASP A 118 11.81 11.73 -6.79
CA ASP A 118 12.66 10.54 -6.60
C ASP A 118 11.94 9.39 -5.86
N ALA A 119 10.84 9.65 -5.16
CA ALA A 119 10.03 8.63 -4.51
C ALA A 119 9.05 7.93 -5.46
N PHE A 120 8.88 8.44 -6.69
CA PHE A 120 7.88 8.00 -7.66
C PHE A 120 8.47 7.52 -8.99
N ASP A 121 9.68 7.95 -9.34
CA ASP A 121 10.31 7.74 -10.66
C ASP A 121 11.39 6.64 -10.70
N THR A 122 11.57 5.92 -9.59
CA THR A 122 12.63 4.89 -9.46
C THR A 122 12.07 3.48 -9.22
N SER A 123 12.88 2.47 -9.55
CA SER A 123 12.62 1.05 -9.28
C SER A 123 11.32 0.52 -9.91
N TRP A 124 10.88 -0.65 -9.47
CA TRP A 124 9.67 -1.32 -9.94
C TRP A 124 8.40 -0.53 -9.65
N ILE A 125 8.40 0.29 -8.59
CA ILE A 125 7.21 1.05 -8.20
C ILE A 125 6.84 2.09 -9.26
N ALA A 126 7.82 2.74 -9.88
CA ALA A 126 7.60 3.68 -10.98
C ALA A 126 6.80 3.06 -12.13
N LEU A 127 6.93 1.75 -12.33
CA LEU A 127 6.25 1.00 -13.40
C LEU A 127 4.87 0.46 -12.98
N ARG A 128 4.49 0.52 -11.70
CA ARG A 128 3.40 -0.30 -11.13
C ARG A 128 2.45 0.50 -10.24
N TRP A 129 2.33 1.79 -10.51
CA TRP A 129 1.53 2.72 -9.71
C TRP A 129 0.01 2.53 -9.78
N GLY A 130 -0.51 1.72 -10.71
CA GLY A 130 -1.96 1.46 -10.81
C GLY A 130 -2.61 0.98 -9.51
N ASP A 131 -1.89 0.21 -8.68
CA ASP A 131 -2.38 -0.20 -7.34
C ASP A 131 -2.45 0.97 -6.33
N GLY A 132 -1.53 1.93 -6.46
CA GLY A 132 -1.47 3.14 -5.64
C GLY A 132 -2.56 4.14 -6.02
N LEU A 133 -2.77 4.36 -7.32
CA LEU A 133 -3.83 5.24 -7.85
C LEU A 133 -5.21 4.77 -7.43
N ASP A 134 -5.51 3.47 -7.56
CA ASP A 134 -6.77 2.88 -7.11
C ASP A 134 -7.04 3.15 -5.62
N SER A 135 -6.00 3.04 -4.78
CA SER A 135 -6.11 3.29 -3.35
C SER A 135 -6.28 4.77 -3.00
N ALA A 136 -5.62 5.68 -3.71
CA ALA A 136 -5.79 7.11 -3.54
C ALA A 136 -7.21 7.56 -3.96
N MET A 137 -7.69 7.09 -5.10
CA MET A 137 -9.04 7.37 -5.60
C MET A 137 -10.13 6.80 -4.69
N TRP A 138 -9.92 5.58 -4.17
CA TRP A 138 -10.82 4.98 -3.19
C TRP A 138 -11.02 5.84 -1.94
N LEU A 139 -9.93 6.46 -1.45
CA LEU A 139 -10.00 7.36 -0.31
C LEU A 139 -10.60 8.71 -0.68
N TYR A 140 -10.25 9.25 -1.86
CA TYR A 140 -10.79 10.51 -2.36
C TYR A 140 -12.32 10.46 -2.47
N ASN A 141 -12.86 9.37 -3.01
CA ASN A 141 -14.31 9.17 -3.12
C ASN A 141 -15.04 9.10 -1.76
N ARG A 142 -14.30 8.95 -0.66
CA ARG A 142 -14.85 8.91 0.71
C ARG A 142 -14.63 10.22 1.47
N THR A 143 -13.57 10.95 1.20
CA THR A 143 -13.19 12.15 1.98
C THR A 143 -13.35 13.46 1.21
N GLY A 144 -13.23 13.45 -0.12
CA GLY A 144 -13.16 14.66 -0.94
C GLY A 144 -11.88 15.48 -0.74
N ASP A 145 -10.85 14.91 -0.08
CA ASP A 145 -9.61 15.62 0.22
C ASP A 145 -8.81 15.93 -1.05
N ALA A 146 -8.72 17.21 -1.44
CA ALA A 146 -8.07 17.64 -2.69
C ALA A 146 -6.61 17.20 -2.84
N PHE A 147 -5.85 17.06 -1.74
CA PHE A 147 -4.45 16.63 -1.80
C PHE A 147 -4.28 15.20 -2.37
N LEU A 148 -5.34 14.40 -2.38
CA LEU A 148 -5.31 13.07 -3.00
C LEU A 148 -5.27 13.19 -4.52
N MET A 149 -5.86 14.23 -5.09
CA MET A 149 -5.73 14.53 -6.53
C MET A 149 -4.34 15.04 -6.85
N ASP A 150 -3.77 15.90 -5.99
CA ASP A 150 -2.35 16.29 -6.13
C ASP A 150 -1.41 15.08 -6.11
N LEU A 151 -1.71 14.08 -5.27
CA LEU A 151 -0.94 12.83 -5.21
C LEU A 151 -1.12 11.99 -6.48
N VAL A 152 -2.35 11.86 -7.00
CA VAL A 152 -2.63 11.18 -8.27
C VAL A 152 -1.87 11.85 -9.42
N ASP A 153 -1.95 13.17 -9.53
CA ASP A 153 -1.21 13.94 -10.55
C ASP A 153 0.30 13.76 -10.42
N LYS A 154 0.81 13.69 -9.19
CA LYS A 154 2.23 13.44 -8.93
C LYS A 154 2.66 12.06 -9.39
N ILE A 155 1.85 11.04 -9.10
CA ILE A 155 2.10 9.66 -9.53
C ILE A 155 2.09 9.58 -11.06
N HIS A 156 1.10 10.18 -11.74
CA HIS A 156 1.03 10.24 -13.20
C HIS A 156 2.22 10.98 -13.82
N ARG A 157 2.66 12.08 -13.20
CA ARG A 157 3.75 12.91 -13.72
C ARG A 157 5.11 12.23 -13.66
N TYR A 158 5.38 11.46 -12.61
CA TYR A 158 6.70 10.91 -12.34
C TYR A 158 6.79 9.39 -12.52
N GLY A 159 5.65 8.70 -12.49
CA GLY A 159 5.56 7.29 -12.85
C GLY A 159 5.73 7.08 -14.35
N ALA A 160 5.79 5.81 -14.73
CA ALA A 160 5.83 5.41 -16.13
C ALA A 160 4.47 5.61 -16.81
N ASP A 161 4.50 6.22 -18.00
CA ASP A 161 3.35 6.40 -18.87
C ASP A 161 3.07 5.13 -19.69
N TRP A 162 2.08 4.35 -19.26
CA TRP A 162 1.62 3.15 -19.98
C TRP A 162 0.63 3.45 -21.12
N GLY A 163 0.23 4.71 -21.32
CA GLY A 163 -0.76 5.12 -22.32
C GLY A 163 -0.18 5.37 -23.71
N ASP A 164 1.08 5.79 -23.80
CA ASP A 164 1.73 6.13 -25.08
C ASP A 164 2.47 4.93 -25.71
N ASN A 165 3.15 4.10 -24.91
CA ASN A 165 4.02 3.04 -25.42
C ASN A 165 4.16 1.85 -24.43
N LEU A 166 4.67 0.71 -24.91
CA LEU A 166 5.09 -0.40 -24.04
C LEU A 166 6.38 0.00 -23.29
N VAL A 167 6.21 0.55 -22.08
CA VAL A 167 7.32 1.08 -21.26
C VAL A 167 8.34 -0.01 -20.90
N ASN A 168 7.86 -1.22 -20.61
CA ASN A 168 8.72 -2.31 -20.16
C ASN A 168 8.16 -3.68 -20.56
N PRO A 169 8.97 -4.57 -21.18
CA PRO A 169 8.50 -5.88 -21.65
C PRO A 169 8.48 -6.96 -20.56
N HIS A 170 8.88 -6.67 -19.32
CA HIS A 170 8.83 -7.63 -18.21
C HIS A 170 7.37 -7.96 -17.89
N ASN A 171 7.01 -9.24 -17.99
CA ASN A 171 5.63 -9.73 -17.86
C ASN A 171 4.89 -9.20 -16.61
N VAL A 172 5.56 -9.12 -15.45
CA VAL A 172 4.96 -8.60 -14.22
C VAL A 172 4.71 -7.09 -14.29
N ASN A 173 5.61 -6.33 -14.91
CA ASN A 173 5.45 -4.87 -15.05
C ASN A 173 4.26 -4.58 -15.95
N ILE A 174 4.15 -5.30 -17.06
CA ILE A 174 2.98 -5.23 -17.93
C ILE A 174 1.75 -5.49 -17.09
N ALA A 175 1.59 -6.69 -16.53
CA ALA A 175 0.38 -7.12 -15.82
C ALA A 175 -0.08 -6.16 -14.70
N GLN A 176 0.83 -5.48 -14.02
CA GLN A 176 0.50 -4.55 -12.94
C GLN A 176 0.34 -3.10 -13.41
N GLY A 177 1.09 -2.68 -14.43
CA GLY A 177 1.14 -1.31 -14.95
C GLY A 177 0.13 -1.02 -16.06
N PHE A 178 -0.09 -1.94 -17.02
CA PHE A 178 -0.88 -1.68 -18.24
C PHE A 178 -2.32 -1.24 -17.98
N ARG A 179 -2.89 -1.59 -16.83
CA ARG A 179 -4.27 -1.26 -16.46
C ARG A 179 -4.44 0.17 -15.97
N GLU A 180 -3.35 0.84 -15.59
CA GLU A 180 -3.38 2.16 -14.99
C GLU A 180 -4.11 3.19 -15.89
N PRO A 181 -3.80 3.31 -17.20
CA PRO A 181 -4.52 4.23 -18.09
C PRO A 181 -6.00 3.89 -18.29
N ALA A 182 -6.38 2.61 -18.16
CA ALA A 182 -7.77 2.19 -18.33
C ALA A 182 -8.63 2.43 -17.07
N GLN A 183 -8.00 2.69 -15.92
CA GLN A 183 -8.69 2.86 -14.64
C GLN A 183 -8.71 4.32 -14.17
N PHE A 184 -7.65 5.09 -14.44
CA PHE A 184 -7.44 6.40 -13.81
C PHE A 184 -6.84 7.48 -14.74
N ALA A 185 -6.95 7.32 -16.07
CA ALA A 185 -6.57 8.36 -17.04
C ALA A 185 -7.54 9.55 -17.05
#